data_AF-A0A822E399-F1
#
_entry.id   AF-A0A822E399-F1
#
_cell.length_a   1.000
_cell.length_b   1.000
_cell.length_c   1.000
_cell.angle_alpha   90.00
_cell.angle_beta   90.00
_cell.angle_gamma   90.00
#
_symmetry.space_group_name_H-M   'P 1'
#
loop_
_entity.id
_entity.type
_entity.pdbx_description
1 polymer ?
#
loop_
_entity_poly.entity_id
_entity_poly.type
_entity_poly.pdbx_seq_one_letter_code
_entity_poly.pdbx_strand_id
1 'polypeptide(L)' 'MASKPLRTIFTISKSDELDVLERIMQLDPKRRLNANETLQIEYFSNPSAPCPSERLPKPKDIQPTENN' A
#
# COMPACT_ATOMS: atom_id res chain seq x y z
N MET A 1 -2.70 23.65 -14.22
CA MET A 1 -3.71 22.61 -13.98
C MET A 1 -3.47 22.07 -12.58
N ALA A 2 -4.38 22.31 -11.63
CA ALA A 2 -4.20 21.89 -10.26
C ALA A 2 -4.19 20.35 -10.18
N SER A 3 -3.15 19.77 -9.59
CA SER A 3 -3.15 18.34 -9.25
C SER A 3 -4.35 18.07 -8.36
N LYS A 4 -5.16 17.06 -8.69
CA LYS A 4 -6.17 16.55 -7.76
C LYS A 4 -5.43 16.06 -6.52
N PRO A 5 -5.67 16.60 -5.32
CA PRO A 5 -5.02 16.09 -4.11
C PRO A 5 -5.45 14.63 -3.94
N LEU A 6 -4.53 13.74 -3.56
CA LEU A 6 -4.76 12.28 -3.54
C LEU A 6 -6.03 11.90 -2.75
N ARG A 7 -6.39 12.70 -1.74
CA ARG A 7 -7.65 12.60 -0.98
C ARG A 7 -8.92 12.60 -1.83
N THR A 8 -8.93 13.29 -2.96
CA THR A 8 -10.09 13.37 -3.87
C THR A 8 -10.23 12.13 -4.77
N ILE A 9 -9.16 11.38 -4.96
CA ILE A 9 -9.14 10.16 -5.77
C ILE A 9 -9.33 8.93 -4.86
N PHE A 10 -8.65 8.91 -3.73
CA PHE A 10 -8.65 7.83 -2.75
C PHE A 10 -9.52 8.21 -1.55
N THR A 11 -10.83 8.33 -1.78
CA THR A 11 -11.79 8.85 -0.79
C THR A 11 -11.96 7.96 0.45
N ILE A 12 -11.59 6.68 0.35
CA ILE A 12 -11.70 5.70 1.44
C ILE A 12 -10.38 5.61 2.24
N SER A 13 -9.29 6.18 1.71
CA SER A 13 -7.97 6.06 2.33
C SER A 13 -7.79 6.98 3.52
N LYS A 14 -7.07 6.46 4.51
CA LYS A 14 -6.69 7.20 5.72
C LYS A 14 -5.50 8.12 5.47
N SER A 15 -5.20 9.01 6.42
CA SER A 15 -4.14 10.01 6.25
C SER A 15 -2.74 9.40 6.12
N ASP A 16 -2.46 8.36 6.89
CA ASP A 16 -1.21 7.60 6.90
C ASP A 16 -0.95 6.83 5.60
N GLU A 17 -2.00 6.23 5.01
CA GLU A 17 -1.95 5.58 3.69
C GLU A 17 -1.59 6.58 2.58
N LEU A 18 -2.18 7.77 2.64
CA LEU A 18 -1.94 8.82 1.67
C LEU A 18 -0.55 9.42 1.79
N ASP A 19 -0.02 9.55 3.01
CA ASP A 19 1.36 10.01 3.24
C ASP A 19 2.40 9.08 2.61
N VAL A 20 2.17 7.76 2.66
CA VAL A 20 3.01 6.79 1.93
C VAL A 20 2.93 7.08 0.43
N LEU A 21 1.71 7.21 -0.11
CA LEU A 21 1.47 7.40 -1.53
C LEU A 21 2.12 8.70 -2.07
N GLU A 22 2.02 9.81 -1.33
CA GLU A 22 2.65 11.08 -1.70
C GLU A 22 4.17 10.99 -1.80
N ARG A 23 4.80 10.17 -0.94
CA ARG A 23 6.26 10.03 -0.90
C ARG A 23 6.81 9.05 -1.94
N ILE A 24 6.07 7.98 -2.25
CA ILE A 24 6.46 7.03 -3.31
C ILE A 24 6.14 7.56 -4.72
N MET A 25 5.14 8.44 -4.86
CA MET A 25 4.77 9.05 -6.13
C MET A 25 5.51 10.37 -6.43
N GLN A 26 6.58 10.69 -5.69
CA GLN A 26 7.42 11.84 -6.01
C GLN A 26 8.00 11.71 -7.44
N LEU A 27 7.81 12.76 -8.23
CA LEU A 27 8.28 12.82 -9.62
C LEU A 27 9.80 12.86 -9.70
N ASP A 28 10.44 13.56 -8.76
CA ASP A 28 11.89 13.55 -8.61
C ASP A 28 12.34 12.23 -7.97
N PRO A 29 13.08 11.36 -8.69
CA PRO A 29 13.55 10.09 -8.15
C PRO A 29 14.51 10.26 -6.97
N LYS A 30 15.20 11.40 -6.84
CA LYS A 30 16.08 11.68 -5.70
C LYS A 30 15.31 11.98 -4.41
N ARG A 31 14.04 12.38 -4.54
CA ARG A 31 13.16 12.70 -3.41
C ARG A 31 12.16 11.59 -3.12
N ARG A 32 12.11 10.56 -3.98
CA ARG A 32 11.25 9.39 -3.81
C ARG A 32 11.85 8.47 -2.75
N LEU A 33 11.01 8.02 -1.84
CA LEU A 33 11.45 7.05 -0.82
C LEU A 33 11.84 5.71 -1.45
N ASN A 34 12.85 5.09 -0.85
CA ASN A 34 13.20 3.70 -1.13
C ASN A 34 12.36 2.73 -0.26
N ALA A 35 12.45 1.43 -0.56
CA ALA A 35 11.67 0.41 0.14
C ALA A 35 11.97 0.37 1.65
N ASN A 36 13.23 0.48 2.06
CA ASN A 36 13.61 0.44 3.46
C ASN A 36 13.01 1.61 4.24
N GLU A 37 13.10 2.82 3.70
CA GLU A 37 12.54 4.02 4.33
C GLU A 37 11.00 3.97 4.36
N THR A 38 10.38 3.42 3.31
CA THR A 38 8.92 3.29 3.20
C THR A 38 8.36 2.38 4.29
N LEU A 39 9.04 1.26 4.57
CA LEU A 39 8.62 0.30 5.61
C LEU A 39 8.71 0.85 7.03
N GLN A 40 9.42 1.96 7.25
CA GLN A 40 9.52 2.63 8.57
C GLN A 40 8.40 3.66 8.80
N ILE A 41 7.50 3.90 7.83
CA ILE A 41 6.40 4.86 7.98
C ILE A 41 5.32 4.29 8.92
N GLU A 42 4.63 5.19 9.65
CA GLU A 42 3.57 4.89 10.60
C GLU A 42 2.50 3.93 10.06
N TYR A 43 2.14 4.04 8.77
CA TYR A 43 1.22 3.13 8.10
C TYR A 43 1.53 1.64 8.34
N PHE A 44 2.81 1.24 8.29
CA PHE A 44 3.23 -0.15 8.49
C PHE A 44 3.38 -0.55 9.97
N SER A 45 3.35 0.41 10.89
CA SER A 45 3.45 0.19 12.34
C SER A 45 2.10 0.34 13.06
N ASN A 46 1.04 0.69 12.34
CA ASN A 46 -0.27 0.92 12.91
C ASN A 46 -0.94 -0.36 13.41
N PRO A 47 -1.86 -0.29 14.40
CA PRO A 47 -2.52 -1.46 14.97
C PRO A 47 -3.32 -2.30 13.97
N SER A 48 -3.65 -1.72 12.80
CA SER A 48 -4.25 -2.43 11.68
C SER A 48 -3.17 -3.28 10.98
N ALA A 49 -2.84 -4.41 11.58
CA ALA A 49 -1.88 -5.35 11.02
C ALA A 49 -2.32 -5.82 9.62
N PRO A 50 -1.37 -6.12 8.72
CA PRO A 50 -1.68 -6.69 7.42
C PRO A 50 -2.46 -7.99 7.57
N CYS A 51 -3.36 -8.27 6.62
CA CYS A 51 -4.12 -9.51 6.62
C CYS A 51 -3.15 -10.71 6.52
N PRO A 52 -3.25 -11.70 7.43
CA PRO A 52 -2.46 -12.92 7.33
C PRO A 52 -2.68 -13.61 5.99
N SER A 53 -1.63 -14.26 5.48
CA SER A 53 -1.62 -14.82 4.12
C SER A 53 -2.76 -15.83 3.88
N GLU A 54 -3.14 -16.55 4.93
CA GLU A 54 -4.15 -17.60 4.94
C GLU A 54 -5.57 -17.03 4.80
N ARG A 55 -5.75 -15.75 5.16
CA ARG A 55 -7.03 -15.04 5.13
C ARG A 55 -7.19 -14.16 3.89
N LEU A 56 -6.21 -14.11 3.01
CA LEU A 56 -6.31 -13.38 1.75
C LEU A 56 -7.32 -14.07 0.81
N PRO A 57 -8.17 -13.30 0.09
CA PRO A 57 -9.10 -13.86 -0.88
C PRO A 57 -8.33 -14.53 -2.01
N LYS A 58 -8.61 -15.82 -2.25
CA LYS A 58 -8.01 -16.59 -3.34
C LYS A 58 -8.91 -16.54 -4.58
N PRO A 59 -8.35 -16.37 -5.78
CA PRO A 59 -9.10 -16.58 -7.02
C PRO A 59 -9.68 -18.00 -7.05
N LYS A 60 -10.91 -18.14 -7.54
CA LYS A 60 -11.63 -19.42 -7.55
C LYS A 60 -10.95 -20.50 -8.39
N ASP A 61 -10.13 -20.08 -9.35
CA ASP A 61 -9.46 -20.97 -10.31
C ASP A 61 -8.11 -21.50 -9.81
N ILE A 62 -7.59 -20.98 -8.69
CA ILE A 62 -6.35 -21.48 -8.07
C ILE A 62 -6.75 -22.51 -7.01
N GLN A 63 -7.14 -23.70 -7.48
CA GLN A 63 -7.25 -24.87 -6.61
C GLN A 63 -5.83 -25.33 -6.24
N PRO A 64 -5.57 -25.73 -4.98
CA PRO A 64 -4.29 -26.31 -4.62
C PRO A 64 -4.06 -27.56 -5.49
N THR A 65 -2.98 -27.59 -6.25
CA THR A 65 -2.51 -28.83 -6.88
C THR A 65 -2.11 -29.78 -5.75
N GLU A 66 -2.97 -30.75 -5.43
CA GLU A 66 -2.62 -31.92 -4.61
C GLU A 66 -1.51 -32.68 -5.35
N ASN A 67 -0.28 -32.60 -4.85
CA ASN A 67 0.82 -33.42 -5.34
C ASN A 67 0.85 -34.72 -4.52
N ASN A 68 0.65 -35.84 -5.23
CA ASN A 68 0.75 -37.24 -4.77
C ASN A 68 2.20 -37.65 -4.52
#